data_AF-A0A158KY92-F1
#
_entry.id   AF-A0A158KY92-F1
#
_cell.length_a   1.000
_cell.length_b   1.000
_cell.length_c   1.000
_cell.angle_alpha   90.00
_cell.angle_beta   90.00
_cell.angle_gamma   90.00
#
_symmetry.space_group_name_H-M   'P 1'
#
loop_
_entity.id
_entity.type
_entity.pdbx_description
1 polymer ?
#
loop_
_entity_poly.entity_id
_entity_poly.type
_entity_poly.pdbx_seq_one_letter_code
_entity_poly.pdbx_strand_id
1 'polypeptide(L)' 'MGLFCRRFLLDRGNTLWRLSTTKFERMLQDPAKLCLPVLAGQRVRMADVIVELMDREPVRIV' A
#
# COMPACT_ATOMS: atom_id res chain seq x y z
N MET A 1 -17.97 1.24 -13.47
CA MET A 1 -17.03 0.14 -13.17
C MET A 1 -15.62 0.70 -13.25
N GLY A 2 -14.79 0.50 -12.22
CA GLY A 2 -13.43 1.03 -12.19
C GLY A 2 -12.48 0.09 -11.46
N LEU A 3 -11.19 0.16 -11.80
CA LEU A 3 -10.14 -0.60 -11.11
C LEU A 3 -9.40 0.32 -10.16
N PHE A 4 -9.14 -0.18 -8.95
CA PHE A 4 -8.41 0.53 -7.92
C PHE A 4 -7.29 -0.34 -7.36
N CYS A 5 -6.07 0.20 -7.31
CA CYS A 5 -4.93 -0.50 -6.73
C CYS A 5 -4.86 -0.24 -5.22
N ARG A 6 -4.78 -1.31 -4.42
CA ARG A 6 -4.50 -1.26 -2.98
C ARG A 6 -3.12 -1.86 -2.71
N ARG A 7 -2.25 -1.08 -2.08
CA ARG A 7 -0.91 -1.51 -1.71
C ARG A 7 -0.83 -1.98 -0.27
N PHE A 8 -0.18 -3.13 -0.09
CA PHE A 8 0.08 -3.72 1.20
C PHE A 8 1.57 -3.92 1.44
N LEU A 9 1.97 -3.76 2.70
CA LEU A 9 3.32 -4.04 3.19
C LEU A 9 3.22 -5.14 4.25
N LEU A 10 4.13 -6.11 4.18
CA LEU A 10 4.27 -7.16 5.19
C LEU A 10 5.62 -6.99 5.88
N ASP A 11 5.58 -6.81 7.19
CA ASP A 11 6.79 -6.72 8.02
C ASP A 11 7.30 -8.09 8.48
N ARG A 12 8.43 -8.10 9.20
CA ARG A 12 9.02 -9.34 9.73
C ARG A 12 8.16 -10.00 10.83
N GLY A 13 7.34 -9.21 11.52
CA GLY A 13 6.40 -9.67 12.55
C GLY A 13 5.11 -10.25 11.96
N ASN A 14 5.02 -10.39 10.63
CA ASN A 14 3.84 -10.86 9.91
C ASN A 14 2.63 -9.91 10.04
N THR A 15 2.88 -8.62 10.34
CA THR A 15 1.84 -7.59 10.36
C THR A 15 1.63 -7.06 8.94
N LEU A 16 0.37 -7.05 8.52
CA LEU A 16 -0.05 -6.49 7.24
C LEU A 16 -0.43 -5.02 7.42
N TRP A 17 0.26 -4.14 6.70
CA TRP A 17 0.03 -2.70 6.70
C TRP A 17 -0.57 -2.28 5.35
N ARG A 18 -1.59 -1.43 5.37
CA ARG A 18 -2.09 -0.80 4.15
C ARG A 18 -1.35 0.52 3.91
N LEU A 19 -0.73 0.67 2.75
CA LEU A 19 -0.12 1.92 2.31
C LEU A 19 -0.99 2.55 1.23
N SER A 20 -1.40 3.81 1.40
CA SER A 20 -2.11 4.50 0.32
C SER A 20 -1.16 4.81 -0.83
N THR A 21 -1.65 4.67 -2.06
CA THR A 21 -0.89 4.99 -3.28
C THR A 21 -0.36 6.41 -3.24
N THR A 22 -1.20 7.38 -2.84
CA THR A 22 -0.79 8.79 -2.68
C THR A 22 0.33 8.98 -1.65
N LYS A 23 0.30 8.25 -0.52
CA LYS A 23 1.39 8.34 0.46
C LYS A 23 2.68 7.78 -0.12
N PHE A 24 2.60 6.67 -0.84
CA PHE A 24 3.77 6.10 -1.52
C PHE A 24 4.35 7.03 -2.59
N GLU A 25 3.51 7.63 -3.44
CA GLU A 25 3.95 8.61 -4.44
C GLU A 25 4.68 9.79 -3.78
N ARG A 26 4.15 10.31 -2.68
CA ARG A 26 4.81 11.35 -1.90
C ARG A 26 6.12 10.87 -1.28
N MET A 27 6.20 9.62 -0.82
CA MET A 27 7.46 9.03 -0.33
C MET A 27 8.52 8.94 -1.44
N LEU A 28 8.13 8.68 -2.69
CA LEU A 28 9.05 8.71 -3.83
C LEU A 28 9.55 10.13 -4.14
N GLN A 29 8.68 11.13 -3.97
CA GLN A 29 9.04 12.53 -4.19
C GLN A 29 9.93 13.12 -3.08
N ASP A 30 9.65 12.78 -1.82
CA ASP A 30 10.41 13.26 -0.65
C ASP A 30 10.58 12.11 0.38
N PRO A 31 11.59 11.25 0.17
CA PRO A 31 11.79 10.07 1.00
C PRO A 31 12.24 10.39 2.43
N ALA A 32 12.91 11.53 2.66
CA ALA A 32 13.40 11.92 3.97
C ALA A 32 12.27 12.41 4.90
N LYS A 33 11.22 13.00 4.33
CA LYS A 33 10.10 13.56 5.10
C LYS A 33 9.03 12.53 5.48
N LEU A 34 8.91 11.44 4.71
CA LEU A 34 7.85 10.44 4.88
C LEU A 34 8.39 9.06 5.25
N CYS A 35 9.20 9.03 6.31
CA CYS A 35 9.74 7.80 6.88
C CYS A 35 8.66 6.94 7.54
N LEU A 36 8.90 5.62 7.57
CA LEU A 36 8.08 4.64 8.31
C LEU A 36 8.95 3.99 9.40
N PRO A 37 9.08 4.60 10.60
CA PRO A 37 10.03 4.14 11.63
C PRO A 37 9.82 2.69 12.05
N VAL A 38 8.56 2.23 12.12
CA VAL A 38 8.22 0.83 12.45
C VAL A 38 8.77 -0.18 11.44
N LEU A 39 9.05 0.26 10.22
CA LEU A 39 9.58 -0.54 9.13
C LEU A 39 11.08 -0.33 8.90
N ALA A 40 11.73 0.56 9.66
CA ALA A 40 13.13 0.89 9.46
C ALA A 40 14.04 -0.30 9.80
N GLY A 41 15.11 -0.47 9.02
CA GLY A 41 16.12 -1.51 9.25
C GLY A 41 15.66 -2.95 9.01
N GLN A 42 14.42 -3.18 8.54
CA GLN A 42 13.92 -4.50 8.21
C GLN A 42 13.59 -4.64 6.71
N ARG A 43 13.65 -5.89 6.22
CA ARG A 43 13.18 -6.23 4.88
C ARG A 43 11.66 -6.30 4.89
N VAL A 44 11.01 -5.36 4.20
CA VAL A 44 9.56 -5.31 4.02
C VAL A 44 9.19 -5.95 2.68
N ARG A 45 8.16 -6.79 2.66
CA ARG A 45 7.59 -7.30 1.40
C ARG A 45 6.42 -6.41 0.99
N MET A 46 6.25 -6.17 -0.30
CA MET A 46 5.19 -5.32 -0.84
C MET A 46 4.35 -6.13 -1.83
N ALA A 47 3.03 -5.94 -1.79
CA ALA A 47 2.11 -6.51 -2.75
C ALA A 47 1.03 -5.48 -3.12
N ASP A 48 0.67 -5.44 -4.40
CA ASP A 48 -0.41 -4.63 -4.92
C ASP A 48 -1.57 -5.53 -5.30
N VAL A 49 -2.79 -5.13 -4.93
CA VAL A 49 -4.04 -5.85 -5.21
C VAL A 49 -4.93 -4.95 -6.04
N ILE A 50 -5.41 -5.46 -7.18
CA ILE A 50 -6.37 -4.75 -8.01
C ILE A 50 -7.78 -5.09 -7.53
N VAL A 51 -8.56 -4.05 -7.22
CA VAL A 51 -9.92 -4.17 -6.75
C VAL A 51 -10.84 -3.52 -7.77
N GLU A 52 -11.81 -4.28 -8.25
CA GLU A 52 -12.90 -3.78 -9.05
C GLU A 52 -13.93 -3.08 -8.16
N LEU A 53 -14.36 -1.89 -8.59
CA LEU A 53 -15.34 -1.05 -7.92
C LEU A 53 -16.59 -0.89 -8.81
N MET A 54 -17.75 -1.06 -8.19
CA MET A 54 -19.05 -0.68 -8.73
C MET A 54 -19.69 0.35 -7.79
N ASP A 55 -20.09 1.51 -8.32
CA ASP A 55 -20.64 2.62 -7.52
C ASP A 55 -19.78 3.02 -6.29
N ARG A 56 -18.46 2.97 -6.47
CA ARG A 56 -17.41 3.25 -5.44
C ARG A 56 -17.32 2.21 -4.32
N GLU A 57 -18.10 1.13 -4.40
CA GLU A 57 -18.02 -0.01 -3.50
C GLU A 57 -17.16 -1.14 -4.11
N PRO A 58 -16.29 -1.79 -3.32
CA PRO A 58 -15.46 -2.89 -3.80
C PRO A 58 -16.31 -4.15 -4.03
N VAL A 59 -16.24 -4.70 -5.24
CA VAL A 59 -17.01 -5.89 -5.62
C VAL A 59 -16.16 -7.14 -5.83
N ARG A 60 -14.91 -6.99 -6.30
CA ARG A 60 -14.05 -8.13 -6.63
C ARG A 60 -12.56 -7.78 -6.59
N ILE A 61 -11.72 -8.78 -6.31
CA ILE A 61 -10.27 -8.73 -6.53
C ILE A 61 -9.96 -9.41 -7.87
N VAL A 62 -9.12 -8.78 -8.70
CA VAL A 62 -8.73 -9.24 -10.04
C VAL A 62 -7.25 -9.56 -10.11
#